data_AF-A0A9D7FCK6-F1
#
_entry.id   AF-A0A9D7FCK6-F1
#
_cell.length_a   1.000
_cell.length_b   1.000
_cell.length_c   1.000
_cell.angle_alpha   90.00
_cell.angle_beta   90.00
_cell.angle_gamma   90.00
#
_symmetry.space_group_name_H-M   'P 1'
#
loop_
_entity.id
_entity.type
_entity.pdbx_description
1 polymer ?
#
loop_
_entity_poly.entity_id
_entity_poly.type
_entity_poly.pdbx_seq_one_letter_code
_entity_poly.pdbx_strand_id
1 'polypeptide(L)' 'MKVVIDTNILVSTLISSDGIVGSFLLKDLQDVEKLSCYYLYVELFDKKEKMLKVSGLAESDFFRLNVPDNQKTNICQ' A
#
# COMPACT_ATOMS: atom_id res chain seq x y z
N MET A 1 -7.75 -9.57 12.54
CA MET A 1 -6.83 -10.37 11.70
C MET A 1 -5.81 -9.42 11.09
N LYS A 2 -4.54 -9.82 10.95
CA LYS A 2 -3.51 -8.99 10.30
C LYS A 2 -3.04 -9.68 9.02
N VAL A 3 -2.84 -8.92 7.96
CA VAL A 3 -2.36 -9.45 6.68
C VAL A 3 -1.02 -8.80 6.35
N VAL A 4 0.00 -9.64 6.13
CA VAL A 4 1.30 -9.20 5.63
C VAL A 4 1.24 -9.24 4.10
N ILE A 5 1.50 -8.11 3.47
CA ILE A 5 1.43 -7.92 2.02
C ILE A 5 2.86 -7.87 1.48
N ASP A 6 3.15 -8.74 0.52
CA ASP A 6 4.42 -8.72 -0.19
C ASP A 6 4.59 -7.43 -1.01
N THR A 7 5.83 -7.01 -1.19
CA THR A 7 6.17 -5.78 -1.89
C THR A 7 5.64 -5.78 -3.33
N ASN A 8 5.79 -6.89 -4.06
CA ASN A 8 5.33 -6.96 -5.44
C ASN A 8 3.81 -6.86 -5.53
N ILE A 9 3.09 -7.44 -4.57
CA ILE A 9 1.63 -7.40 -4.52
C ILE A 9 1.14 -5.97 -4.27
N LEU A 10 1.79 -5.23 -3.36
CA LEU A 10 1.45 -3.83 -3.11
C LEU A 10 1.77 -2.95 -4.33
N VAL A 11 2.93 -3.14 -4.97
CA VAL A 11 3.30 -2.39 -6.18
C VAL A 11 2.34 -2.69 -7.33
N SER A 12 1.99 -3.95 -7.57
CA SER A 12 1.00 -4.32 -8.58
C SER A 12 -0.36 -3.68 -8.31
N THR A 13 -0.77 -3.59 -7.04
CA THR A 13 -2.00 -2.93 -6.63
C THR A 13 -1.96 -1.43 -6.87
N LEU A 14 -0.82 -0.78 -6.61
CA LEU A 14 -0.65 0.65 -6.87
C LEU A 14 -0.62 0.95 -8.38
N ILE A 15 -0.07 0.06 -9.21
CA ILE A 15 -0.08 0.22 -10.66
C ILE A 15 -1.48 -0.04 -11.25
N SER A 16 -2.25 -0.97 -10.67
CA SER A 16 -3.58 -1.34 -11.15
C SER A 16 -4.56 -1.53 -9.98
N SER A 17 -5.06 -0.40 -9.46
CA SER A 17 -5.95 -0.37 -8.29
C SER A 17 -7.30 -1.03 -8.54
N ASP A 18 -7.79 -1.01 -9.78
CA ASP A 18 -9.06 -1.61 -10.17
C ASP A 18 -8.96 -3.11 -10.54
N GLY A 19 -7.75 -3.66 -10.60
CA GLY A 19 -7.53 -5.09 -10.83
C GLY A 19 -8.11 -5.97 -9.71
N ILE A 20 -8.19 -7.28 -9.94
CA ILE A 20 -8.73 -8.25 -8.96
C ILE A 20 -8.02 -8.12 -7.60
N VAL A 21 -6.69 -8.07 -7.62
CA VAL A 21 -5.87 -7.95 -6.40
C VAL A 21 -6.06 -6.59 -5.73
N GLY A 22 -6.12 -5.52 -6.52
CA GLY A 22 -6.33 -4.17 -5.98
C GLY A 22 -7.71 -4.01 -5.36
N SER A 23 -8.76 -4.46 -6.04
CA SER A 23 -10.13 -4.46 -5.50
C SER A 23 -10.24 -5.31 -4.23
N PHE A 24 -9.62 -6.49 -4.20
CA PHE A 24 -9.60 -7.33 -3.00
C PHE A 24 -8.90 -6.66 -1.82
N LEU A 25 -7.72 -6.07 -2.03
CA LEU A 25 -6.95 -5.43 -0.96
C LEU A 25 -7.57 -4.10 -0.50
N LEU A 26 -8.15 -3.32 -1.42
CA LEU A 26 -8.68 -1.98 -1.15
C LEU A 26 -10.13 -1.98 -0.70
N LYS A 27 -10.98 -2.86 -1.24
CA LYS A 27 -12.43 -2.87 -0.99
C LYS A 27 -12.79 -4.00 -0.03
N ASP A 28 -12.44 -5.24 -0.36
CA ASP A 28 -12.87 -6.41 0.41
C ASP A 28 -12.15 -6.53 1.75
N LEU A 29 -10.90 -6.04 1.82
CA LEU A 29 -10.08 -6.03 3.05
C LEU A 29 -9.91 -4.63 3.65
N GLN A 30 -10.78 -3.68 3.35
CA GLN A 30 -10.65 -2.29 3.81
C GLN A 30 -10.47 -2.18 5.34
N ASP A 31 -11.22 -2.98 6.12
CA ASP A 31 -11.23 -2.95 7.60
C ASP A 31 -10.15 -3.84 8.24
N VAL A 32 -9.32 -4.49 7.43
CA VAL A 32 -8.25 -5.37 7.90
C VAL A 32 -6.94 -4.58 8.00
N GLU A 33 -6.21 -4.78 9.10
CA GLU A 33 -4.89 -4.19 9.31
C GLU A 33 -3.86 -4.83 8.34
N LYS A 34 -3.18 -3.98 7.57
CA LYS A 34 -2.24 -4.37 6.51
C LYS A 34 -0.82 -3.98 6.93
N LEU A 35 0.11 -4.91 6.77
CA LEU A 35 1.53 -4.73 7.08
C LEU A 35 2.36 -4.99 5.83
N SER A 36 3.39 -4.19 5.58
CA SER A 36 4.35 -4.43 4.50
C SER A 36 5.77 -4.06 4.96
N CYS A 37 6.78 -4.45 4.18
CA CYS A 37 8.18 -4.16 4.48
C CYS A 37 8.44 -2.64 4.44
N TYR A 38 9.10 -2.11 5.47
CA TYR A 38 9.41 -0.68 5.55
C TYR A 38 10.25 -0.16 4.37
N TYR A 39 11.14 -0.98 3.82
CA TYR A 39 11.97 -0.59 2.69
C TYR A 39 11.13 -0.16 1.46
N LEU A 40 9.97 -0.80 1.26
CA LEU A 40 9.04 -0.42 0.22
C LEU A 40 8.45 0.98 0.43
N TYR A 41 8.18 1.35 1.68
CA TYR A 41 7.70 2.69 1.99
C TYR A 41 8.73 3.75 1.56
N VAL A 42 10.02 3.51 1.84
CA VAL A 42 11.11 4.41 1.43
C VAL A 42 11.15 4.57 -0.09
N GLU A 43 11.07 3.47 -0.84
CA GLU A 43 11.12 3.51 -2.31
C GLU A 43 9.87 4.13 -2.95
N LEU A 44 8.69 3.88 -2.38
CA LEU A 44 7.44 4.48 -2.86
C LEU A 44 7.38 5.97 -2.57
N PHE A 45 7.89 6.40 -1.41
CA PHE A 45 7.90 7.81 -1.05
C PHE A 45 8.89 8.61 -1.91
N ASP A 46 10.06 8.04 -2.20
CA ASP A 46 11.03 8.62 -3.14
C ASP A 46 10.46 8.77 -4.56
N LYS A 47 9.62 7.83 -4.99
CA LYS A 47 9.00 7.82 -6.33
C LYS A 47 7.54 8.29 -6.34
N LYS A 48 7.09 8.93 -5.25
CA LYS A 48 5.69 9.37 -5.00
C LYS A 48 5.04 10.01 -6.22
N GLU A 49 5.69 10.99 -6.82
CA GLU A 49 5.09 11.78 -7.90
C GLU A 49 4.87 10.97 -9.17
N LYS A 50 5.77 10.01 -9.45
CA LYS A 50 5.64 9.11 -10.60
C LYS A 50 4.54 8.09 -10.34
N MET A 51 4.46 7.55 -9.12
CA MET A 51 3.46 6.54 -8.75
C MET A 51 2.04 7.11 -8.70
N LEU A 52 1.85 8.34 -8.21
CA LEU A 52 0.55 9.01 -8.27
C LEU A 52 0.07 9.20 -9.70
N LYS A 53 0.98 9.58 -10.63
CA LYS A 53 0.65 9.73 -12.05
C LYS A 53 0.28 8.41 -12.73
N VAL A 54 0.94 7.31 -12.36
CA VAL A 54 0.69 5.98 -12.96
C VAL A 54 -0.54 5.31 -12.36
N SER A 55 -0.75 5.45 -11.06
CA SER A 55 -1.86 4.80 -10.34
C SER A 55 -3.22 5.41 -10.64
N GLY A 56 -3.28 6.70 -10.99
CA GLY A 56 -4.54 7.42 -11.14
C GLY A 56 -5.33 7.58 -9.82
N LEU A 57 -4.73 7.23 -8.69
CA LEU A 57 -5.34 7.35 -7.37
C LEU A 57 -5.32 8.79 -6.86
N ALA A 58 -6.32 9.14 -6.05
CA ALA A 58 -6.25 10.35 -5.23
C ALA A 58 -5.13 10.19 -4.18
N GLU A 59 -4.46 11.29 -3.86
CA GLU A 59 -3.32 11.28 -2.92
C GLU A 59 -3.71 10.71 -1.54
N SER A 60 -4.95 10.95 -1.09
CA SER A 60 -5.50 10.39 0.15
C SER A 60 -5.59 8.86 0.13
N ASP A 61 -5.97 8.26 -0.99
CA ASP A 61 -6.11 6.80 -1.12
C ASP A 61 -4.74 6.13 -1.29
N PHE A 62 -3.80 6.82 -1.95
CA PHE A 62 -2.40 6.40 -2.01
C PHE A 62 -1.77 6.34 -0.61
N PHE A 63 -2.04 7.32 0.25
CA PHE A 63 -1.53 7.29 1.62
C PHE A 63 -2.25 6.29 2.51
N ARG A 64 -3.54 6.01 2.31
CA ARG A 64 -4.27 4.95 3.04
C ARG A 64 -3.68 3.55 2.83
N LEU A 65 -3.09 3.30 1.66
CA LEU A 65 -2.36 2.07 1.36
C LEU A 65 -0.98 1.99 2.02
N ASN A 66 -0.35 3.14 2.27
CA ASN A 66 1.08 3.23 2.57
C ASN A 66 1.40 3.78 3.97
N VAL A 67 0.43 4.33 4.69
CA VAL A 67 0.62 4.95 6.00
C VAL A 67 -0.22 4.18 7.02
N PRO A 68 0.42 3.44 7.95
CA PRO A 68 -0.28 3.05 9.16
C PRO A 68 -0.56 4.33 9.96
N ASP A 69 -1.82 4.54 10.36
CA ASP A 69 -2.28 5.67 11.21
C ASP A 69 -1.60 5.75 12.60
N ASN A 70 -0.55 4.97 12.84
CA ASN A 70 0.31 5.12 13.99
C ASN A 70 1.73 4.69 13.64
N GLN A 71 2.69 5.55 13.99
CA GLN A 71 4.10 5.18 14.13
C GLN A 71 4.25 4.01 15.12
N LYS A 72 4.01 2.76 14.71
CA LYS A 72 4.36 1.53 15.44
C LYS A 72 4.51 0.35 14.49
N THR A 73 5.31 0.46 13.44
CA THR A 73 5.79 -0.76 12.77
C THR A 73 6.95 -1.28 13.61
N ASN A 74 6.60 -2.14 14.56
CA ASN A 74 7.58 -3.03 15.17
C ASN A 74 8.32 -3.72 14.04
N ILE A 75 9.62 -3.49 14.08
CA ILE A 75 10.63 -4.01 13.19
C ILE A 75 10.46 -5.54 13.19
N CYS A 76 10.45 -6.14 12.00
CA CYS A 76 10.86 -7.53 11.87
C CYS A 76 12.30 -7.62 12.39
N GLN A 77 12.45 -7.85 13.70
CA GLN A 77 13.62 -8.50 14.29
C GLN A 77 13.31 -10.00 14.36
#